data_AF-A0A969PW74-F1
#
_entry.id   AF-A0A969PW74-F1
#
_cell.length_a   1.000
_cell.length_b   1.000
_cell.length_c   1.000
_cell.angle_alpha   90.00
_cell.angle_beta   90.00
_cell.angle_gamma   90.00
#
_symmetry.space_group_name_H-M   'P 1'
#
loop_
_entity.id
_entity.type
_entity.pdbx_description
1 polymer ?
#
loop_
_entity_poly.entity_id
_entity_poly.type
_entity_poly.pdbx_seq_one_letter_code
_entity_poly.pdbx_strand_id
1 'polypeptide(L)' 'AFAEAQSRLLGCSVILVQTPQQVAGAVQSLLQDPDRWQQIKENGPRRMGSFGAGDRIARCLIERLHI' A
#
# COMPACT_ATOMS: atom_id res chain seq x y z
N ALA A 1 -1.45 10.42 13.59
CA ALA A 1 -0.08 9.87 13.63
C ALA A 1 0.14 8.60 12.77
N PHE A 2 -0.56 7.46 12.99
CA PHE A 2 -0.33 6.24 12.18
C PHE A 2 -0.76 6.39 10.71
N ALA A 3 -2.00 6.83 10.47
CA ALA A 3 -2.55 6.94 9.11
C ALA A 3 -1.76 7.93 8.23
N GLU A 4 -1.29 9.04 8.82
CA GLU A 4 -0.38 9.99 8.17
C GLU A 4 1.01 9.39 7.90
N ALA A 5 1.52 8.54 8.80
CA ALA A 5 2.77 7.84 8.54
C ALA A 5 2.61 6.86 7.37
N GLN A 6 1.49 6.14 7.30
CA GLN A 6 1.18 5.24 6.18
C GLN A 6 1.02 6.01 4.87
N SER A 7 0.38 7.19 4.86
CA SER A 7 0.28 8.01 3.65
C SER A 7 1.66 8.48 3.16
N ARG A 8 2.59 8.81 4.06
CA ARG A 8 3.99 9.12 3.68
C ARG A 8 4.74 7.91 3.11
N LEU A 9 4.56 6.73 3.71
CA LEU A 9 5.26 5.49 3.33
C LEU A 9 4.71 4.82 2.07
N LEU A 10 3.42 4.96 1.80
CA LEU A 10 2.74 4.32 0.67
C LEU A 10 2.36 5.31 -0.42
N GLY A 11 2.44 6.62 -0.17
CA GLY A 11 2.26 7.65 -1.18
C GLY A 11 0.88 7.61 -1.81
N CYS A 12 0.82 7.68 -3.14
CA CYS A 12 -0.44 7.71 -3.90
C CYS A 12 -1.32 6.46 -3.72
N SER A 13 -0.77 5.36 -3.21
CA SER A 13 -1.51 4.13 -2.90
C SER A 13 -2.35 4.20 -1.62
N VAL A 14 -2.27 5.29 -0.84
CA VAL A 14 -3.11 5.51 0.33
C VAL A 14 -3.85 6.84 0.18
N ILE A 15 -5.17 6.80 0.40
CA ILE A 15 -6.02 7.99 0.43
C ILE A 15 -6.47 8.21 1.88
N LEU A 16 -6.00 9.29 2.49
CA LEU A 16 -6.41 9.67 3.84
C LEU A 16 -7.67 10.54 3.76
N VAL A 17 -8.72 10.12 4.46
CA VAL A 17 -9.94 10.92 4.67
C VAL A 17 -10.08 11.26 6.14
N GLN A 18 -10.69 12.40 6.44
CA GLN A 18 -10.82 12.90 7.82
C GLN A 18 -12.01 12.27 8.55
N THR A 19 -13.06 11.90 7.81
CA THR A 19 -14.24 11.26 8.37
C THR A 19 -14.66 10.05 7.54
N PRO A 20 -15.29 9.03 8.16
CA PRO A 20 -15.75 7.84 7.43
C PRO A 20 -16.72 8.14 6.28
N GLN A 21 -17.53 9.20 6.40
CA GLN A 21 -18.51 9.59 5.39
C GLN A 21 -17.85 10.00 4.06
N GLN A 22 -16.60 10.45 4.09
CA GLN A 22 -15.84 10.84 2.90
C GLN A 22 -15.32 9.64 2.09
N VAL A 23 -15.33 8.42 2.65
CA VAL A 23 -14.80 7.22 1.98
C VAL A 23 -15.52 6.95 0.66
N ALA A 24 -16.84 7.04 0.63
CA ALA A 24 -17.62 6.78 -0.58
C ALA A 24 -17.24 7.74 -1.72
N GLY A 25 -17.11 9.03 -1.41
CA GLY A 25 -16.67 10.04 -2.38
C GLY A 25 -15.24 9.80 -2.85
N ALA A 26 -14.32 9.48 -1.93
CA ALA A 26 -12.93 9.18 -2.27
C ALA A 26 -12.79 7.96 -3.20
N VAL A 27 -13.58 6.91 -2.95
CA VAL A 27 -13.64 5.73 -3.82
C VAL A 27 -14.21 6.10 -5.18
N GLN A 28 -15.31 6.85 -5.24
CA GLN A 28 -15.90 7.28 -6.51
C GLN A 28 -14.92 8.10 -7.36
N SER A 29 -14.24 9.08 -6.75
CA SER A 29 -13.22 9.87 -7.44
C SER A 29 -12.05 9.02 -7.90
N LEU A 30 -11.58 8.07 -7.10
CA LEU A 30 -10.53 7.14 -7.51
C LEU A 30 -10.96 6.32 -8.72
N LEU A 31 -12.19 5.78 -8.72
CA LEU A 31 -12.68 4.94 -9.82
C LEU A 31 -12.84 5.71 -11.15
N GLN A 32 -12.96 7.04 -11.08
CA GLN A 32 -13.10 7.92 -12.24
C GLN A 32 -11.77 8.49 -12.73
N ASP A 33 -10.64 8.15 -12.09
CA ASP A 33 -9.32 8.69 -12.38
C ASP A 33 -8.34 7.58 -12.83
N PRO A 34 -8.30 7.25 -14.14
CA PRO A 34 -7.45 6.19 -14.66
C PRO A 34 -5.95 6.49 -14.55
N ASP A 35 -5.54 7.76 -14.58
CA ASP A 35 -4.14 8.15 -14.43
C ASP A 35 -3.63 7.82 -13.04
N ARG A 36 -4.47 8.07 -12.02
CA ARG A 36 -4.17 7.69 -10.64
C ARG A 36 -4.02 6.19 -10.46
N TRP A 37 -4.74 5.37 -11.24
CA TRP A 37 -4.56 3.91 -11.20
C TRP A 37 -3.19 3.50 -11.72
N GLN A 38 -2.75 4.12 -12.82
CA GLN A 38 -1.44 3.85 -13.39
C GLN A 38 -0.33 4.23 -12.39
N GLN A 39 -0.46 5.38 -11.73
CA GLN A 39 0.47 5.78 -10.67
C GLN A 39 0.49 4.79 -9.49
N ILE A 40 -0.67 4.30 -9.04
CA ILE A 40 -0.75 3.30 -7.96
C ILE A 40 -0.08 1.99 -8.37
N LYS A 41 -0.31 1.54 -9.61
CA LYS A 41 0.27 0.33 -10.18
C LYS A 41 1.79 0.40 -10.22
N GLU A 42 2.36 1.56 -10.57
CA GLU A 42 3.81 1.77 -10.61
C GLU A 42 4.41 1.93 -9.21
N ASN A 43 3.71 2.65 -8.32
CA ASN A 43 4.18 2.94 -6.97
C ASN A 43 4.30 1.67 -6.11
N GLY A 44 3.40 0.71 -6.29
CA GLY A 44 3.37 -0.53 -5.51
C GLY A 44 4.71 -1.29 -5.53
N PRO A 45 5.15 -1.81 -6.69
CA PRO A 45 6.45 -2.48 -6.82
C PRO A 45 7.63 -1.59 -6.44
N ARG A 46 7.56 -0.28 -6.75
CA ARG A 46 8.64 0.66 -6.45
C ARG A 46 8.89 0.83 -4.95
N ARG A 47 7.84 0.86 -4.14
CA ARG A 47 7.96 1.09 -2.68
C ARG A 47 7.89 -0.17 -1.84
N MET A 48 7.12 -1.18 -2.27
CA MET A 48 6.90 -2.42 -1.51
C MET A 48 7.72 -3.59 -2.03
N GLY A 49 8.36 -3.46 -3.20
CA GLY A 49 9.07 -4.56 -3.85
C GLY A 49 8.13 -5.64 -4.39
N SER A 50 8.68 -6.82 -4.65
CA SER A 50 7.90 -7.96 -5.12
C SER A 50 7.02 -8.53 -4.01
N PHE A 51 5.84 -9.01 -4.39
CA PHE A 51 4.92 -9.75 -3.50
C PHE A 51 5.62 -10.94 -2.83
N GLY A 52 5.08 -11.42 -1.70
CA GLY A 52 5.62 -12.58 -1.00
C GLY A 52 6.77 -12.27 -0.03
N ALA A 53 6.91 -11.03 0.42
CA ALA A 53 7.91 -10.68 1.44
C ALA A 53 7.76 -11.52 2.72
N GLY A 54 6.53 -11.80 3.16
CA GLY A 54 6.26 -12.66 4.32
C GLY A 54 6.80 -14.08 4.16
N ASP A 55 6.57 -14.70 3.00
CA ASP A 55 7.11 -16.03 2.67
C ASP A 55 8.65 -16.02 2.65
N ARG A 56 9.26 -15.01 2.03
CA ARG A 56 10.72 -14.85 2.02
C ARG A 56 11.30 -14.66 3.42
N ILE A 57 10.64 -13.89 4.27
CA ILE A 57 11.06 -13.69 5.66
C ILE A 57 10.94 -15.02 6.43
N ALA A 58 9.81 -15.72 6.30
CA ALA A 58 9.60 -17.01 6.97
C ALA A 58 10.67 -18.03 6.57
N ARG A 59 10.95 -18.17 5.27
CA ARG A 59 12.01 -19.05 4.75
C ARG A 59 13.39 -18.69 5.32
N CYS A 60 13.73 -17.39 5.31
CA CYS A 60 14.99 -16.91 5.87
C CYS A 60 15.11 -17.21 7.37
N LEU A 61 14.02 -17.12 8.13
CA LEU A 61 14.00 -17.47 9.55
C LEU A 61 14.19 -18.96 9.78
N ILE A 62 13.49 -19.82 9.04
CA ILE A 62 13.68 -21.28 9.06
C ILE A 62 15.14 -21.64 8.78
N GLU A 63 15.71 -21.08 7.72
CA GLU A 63 17.11 -21.32 7.32
C GLU A 63 18.12 -20.88 8.38
N ARG A 64 17.89 -19.73 9.04
CA ARG A 64 18.85 -19.15 10.01
C ARG A 64 18.71 -19.70 11.43
N LEU A 65 17.49 -20.07 11.82
CA LEU A 65 17.17 -20.51 13.17
C LEU A 65 17.05 -22.04 13.27
N HIS A 66 17.18 -22.76 12.15
CA HIS A 66 17.05 -24.22 12.06
C HIS A 66 15.75 -24.75 12.68
N ILE A 67 14.64 -24.05 12.45
CA ILE A 67 13.29 -24.42 12.90
C ILE A 67 12.51 -25.09 11.77
#